data_AF-A0A9E6JSX3-F1
#
_entry.id   AF-A0A9E6JSX3-F1
#
_cell.length_a   1.000
_cell.length_b   1.000
_cell.length_c   1.000
_cell.angle_alpha   90.00
_cell.angle_beta   90.00
_cell.angle_gamma   90.00
#
_symmetry.space_group_name_H-M   'P 1'
#
loop_
_entity.id
_entity.type
_entity.pdbx_description
1 polymer ?
#
loop_
_entity_poly.entity_id
_entity_poly.type
_entity_poly.pdbx_seq_one_letter_code
_entity_poly.pdbx_strand_id
1 'polypeptide(L)'
;MTNKATTLLLKLKTITVITSILVFILCYSRISQAQVFKSIDSTELRLSYNSKTTVLDSGKLQTEFHEKWINYMDENNTWKEIDPVFVKTDKGFEMNEAPFEVLAPLYADETAIFNNNNRYDVFADKIIYDKPLEQTIQALGTAHVKGITETGDLGWGKAQYVVYPNAYPEIQADLIYWVHQGVAPRLRKFIRFNQKLTENTDFQFRVIYSDEVETVNNGKNVTVTLKEVNSKRGNGWANFYIWDSKGGWAEKKSIRYDFEKQMLTSTTDITIDPNEYILTKHIDADYFKTASLPVFTDATSTFYPDANTETTSVDGNSENYSSASWATSHDATSAPVYDNTATANVDVEKPGANWWISRIYLLFYTNSIPDADIIISANLSLWATSVIDGDNDAQGYISIITSNPASNNALITDDYDQVGTVSQANVVDLTEMSTGAYTDWTLNSTGLSNISKNGVSKFGAREGHDVENISNNNGTTSRVDFYMADQSGTLNDPKLVIVHDAPSTPATVDWNSSNVQEITLSASRSLTFTNGKSGGVYHLIVKQDGAGGWAVSWSSGIKWTSGSAPALTTSANSSALIKFVYDGTNYLEGGINQY
;
A
#
# COMPACT_ATOMS: atom_id res chain seq x y z
N MET A 1 -19.23 6.21 -71.35
CA MET A 1 -20.15 5.17 -70.84
C MET A 1 -21.16 5.83 -69.91
N THR A 2 -22.42 5.72 -70.28
CA THR A 2 -23.64 5.65 -69.44
C THR A 2 -23.44 5.37 -67.94
N ASN A 3 -24.24 5.92 -67.00
CA ASN A 3 -25.30 6.94 -67.13
C ASN A 3 -25.75 7.50 -65.74
N LYS A 4 -26.47 8.63 -65.77
CA LYS A 4 -27.41 9.14 -64.74
C LYS A 4 -26.86 9.64 -63.39
N ALA A 5 -26.48 10.92 -63.40
CA ALA A 5 -26.55 11.81 -62.23
C ALA A 5 -27.22 13.15 -62.58
N THR A 6 -28.43 13.13 -63.19
CA THR A 6 -29.21 14.37 -63.45
C THR A 6 -30.72 14.13 -63.68
N THR A 7 -31.50 14.07 -62.60
CA THR A 7 -32.96 14.33 -62.55
C THR A 7 -33.37 14.38 -61.07
N LEU A 8 -34.15 15.34 -60.54
CA LEU A 8 -34.81 16.50 -61.13
C LEU A 8 -34.99 17.58 -60.03
N LEU A 9 -34.40 18.78 -60.17
CA LEU A 9 -34.88 19.94 -59.41
C LEU A 9 -36.18 20.43 -60.05
N LEU A 10 -37.34 20.24 -59.40
CA LEU A 10 -38.38 21.28 -59.19
C LEU A 10 -39.64 20.75 -58.49
N LYS A 11 -40.27 21.62 -57.68
CA LYS A 11 -41.51 21.44 -56.90
C LYS A 11 -41.32 20.56 -55.65
N LEU A 12 -41.74 20.94 -54.44
CA LEU A 12 -42.68 22.00 -54.04
C LEU A 12 -42.05 23.18 -53.27
N LYS A 13 -42.75 24.32 -53.29
CA LYS A 13 -42.54 25.48 -52.41
C LYS A 13 -43.26 25.30 -51.07
N THR A 14 -42.85 26.08 -50.06
CA THR A 14 -43.53 26.30 -48.74
C THR A 14 -43.57 25.06 -47.84
N ILE A 15 -43.09 25.08 -46.60
CA ILE A 15 -43.40 26.02 -45.50
C ILE A 15 -42.15 26.54 -44.74
N THR A 16 -42.33 27.70 -44.12
CA THR A 16 -41.44 28.64 -43.41
C THR A 16 -40.66 28.08 -42.19
N VAL A 17 -39.35 28.42 -42.12
CA VAL A 17 -38.47 28.79 -40.95
C VAL A 17 -38.74 28.10 -39.60
N ILE A 18 -37.75 27.44 -38.96
CA ILE A 18 -36.79 28.06 -38.00
C ILE A 18 -35.38 27.43 -38.08
N THR A 19 -34.39 28.32 -38.03
CA THR A 19 -32.94 28.08 -38.03
C THR A 19 -32.36 27.67 -36.66
N SER A 20 -31.28 26.87 -36.74
CA SER A 20 -30.09 26.81 -35.85
C SER A 20 -30.14 25.90 -34.61
N ILE A 21 -29.08 25.16 -34.26
CA ILE A 21 -27.75 24.92 -34.87
C ILE A 21 -27.31 23.47 -34.61
N LEU A 22 -26.54 22.89 -35.53
CA LEU A 22 -25.95 21.55 -35.43
C LEU A 22 -24.58 21.63 -34.72
N VAL A 23 -24.35 20.80 -33.69
CA VAL A 23 -22.98 20.45 -33.25
C VAL A 23 -22.86 18.94 -33.24
N PHE A 24 -22.05 18.42 -34.15
CA PHE A 24 -21.76 17.00 -34.33
C PHE A 24 -20.32 16.75 -33.87
N ILE A 25 -20.12 15.85 -32.93
CA ILE A 25 -18.83 15.20 -32.70
C ILE A 25 -19.06 13.68 -32.79
N LEU A 26 -18.34 13.02 -33.68
CA LEU A 26 -18.52 11.60 -33.97
C LEU A 26 -17.83 10.72 -32.92
N CYS A 27 -18.55 9.71 -32.44
CA CYS A 27 -17.98 8.41 -32.05
C CYS A 27 -18.94 7.27 -32.45
N TYR A 28 -18.36 6.14 -32.83
CA TYR A 28 -18.91 5.13 -33.75
C TYR A 28 -20.15 4.33 -33.30
N SER A 29 -21.17 4.32 -34.17
CA SER A 29 -22.01 3.18 -34.59
C SER A 29 -22.66 2.23 -33.55
N ARG A 30 -23.99 2.33 -33.40
CA ARG A 30 -24.99 1.36 -33.91
C ARG A 30 -26.41 1.79 -33.52
N ILE A 31 -27.14 2.44 -34.43
CA ILE A 31 -28.59 2.70 -34.27
C ILE A 31 -29.33 1.80 -35.24
N SER A 32 -30.01 0.77 -34.73
CA SER A 32 -30.87 -0.11 -35.52
C SER A 32 -32.09 -0.59 -34.72
N GLN A 33 -33.11 0.26 -34.64
CA GLN A 33 -34.49 -0.05 -35.05
C GLN A 33 -35.43 1.09 -34.62
N ALA A 34 -36.30 1.53 -35.53
CA ALA A 34 -37.37 2.45 -35.20
C ALA A 34 -38.47 1.69 -34.45
N GLN A 35 -38.63 1.95 -33.15
CA GLN A 35 -39.83 1.51 -32.44
C GLN A 35 -41.01 2.43 -32.79
N VAL A 36 -42.16 1.80 -32.98
CA VAL A 36 -43.42 2.45 -33.36
C VAL A 36 -43.89 3.39 -32.24
N PHE A 37 -44.12 4.65 -32.57
CA PHE A 37 -44.70 5.63 -31.64
C PHE A 37 -46.13 5.23 -31.25
N LYS A 38 -46.26 4.53 -30.12
CA LYS A 38 -47.53 4.34 -29.43
C LYS A 38 -47.91 5.66 -28.76
N SER A 39 -49.19 6.03 -28.80
CA SER A 39 -49.70 7.29 -28.22
C SER A 39 -49.27 7.45 -26.76
N ILE A 40 -48.64 8.57 -26.44
CA ILE A 40 -48.02 8.85 -25.15
C ILE A 40 -49.02 9.57 -24.24
N ASP A 41 -49.20 9.08 -23.02
CA ASP A 41 -50.01 9.76 -22.00
C ASP A 41 -49.20 10.89 -21.35
N SER A 42 -49.90 11.97 -20.98
CA SER A 42 -49.36 13.32 -20.83
C SER A 42 -48.68 13.62 -19.48
N THR A 43 -48.47 12.62 -18.63
CA THR A 43 -47.96 12.79 -17.25
C THR A 43 -46.83 11.82 -16.86
N GLU A 44 -46.42 10.93 -17.76
CA GLU A 44 -45.52 9.81 -17.43
C GLU A 44 -44.04 10.24 -17.44
N LEU A 45 -43.40 10.18 -16.28
CA LEU A 45 -41.94 10.28 -16.16
C LEU A 45 -41.31 9.01 -16.73
N ARG A 46 -40.44 9.13 -17.75
CA ARG A 46 -39.78 7.98 -18.37
C ARG A 46 -38.29 7.98 -18.07
N LEU A 47 -37.83 6.91 -17.43
CA LEU A 47 -36.47 6.72 -16.98
C LEU A 47 -35.80 5.58 -17.77
N SER A 48 -34.51 5.73 -18.03
CA SER A 48 -33.56 4.67 -18.39
C SER A 48 -32.28 4.87 -17.57
N TYR A 49 -31.34 3.92 -17.55
CA TYR A 49 -30.15 3.99 -16.69
C TYR A 49 -29.47 5.37 -16.64
N ASN A 50 -29.38 6.08 -17.78
CA ASN A 50 -28.72 7.39 -17.90
C ASN A 50 -29.60 8.52 -18.48
N SER A 51 -30.92 8.35 -18.57
CA SER A 51 -31.80 9.38 -19.14
C SER A 51 -33.10 9.57 -18.37
N LYS A 52 -33.56 10.81 -18.28
CA LYS A 52 -34.88 11.18 -17.75
C LYS A 52 -35.65 11.96 -18.80
N THR A 53 -36.87 11.54 -19.11
CA THR A 53 -37.77 12.22 -20.04
C THR A 53 -39.03 12.67 -19.32
N THR A 54 -39.32 13.97 -19.38
CA THR A 54 -40.54 14.59 -18.87
C THR A 54 -41.43 15.08 -20.02
N VAL A 55 -42.74 15.06 -19.80
CA VAL A 55 -43.70 15.76 -20.65
C VAL A 55 -43.88 17.17 -20.10
N LEU A 56 -43.63 18.18 -20.93
CA LEU A 56 -43.87 19.59 -20.59
C LEU A 56 -45.35 19.95 -20.79
N ASP A 57 -45.82 21.00 -20.10
CA ASP A 57 -47.17 21.57 -20.25
C ASP A 57 -47.57 21.87 -21.71
N SER A 58 -46.58 22.09 -22.59
CA SER A 58 -46.78 22.29 -24.03
C SER A 58 -46.96 20.99 -24.83
N GLY A 59 -47.10 19.84 -24.18
CA GLY A 59 -47.14 18.50 -24.80
C GLY A 59 -45.83 18.07 -25.48
N LYS A 60 -44.71 18.75 -25.19
CA LYS A 60 -43.39 18.43 -25.75
C LYS A 60 -42.64 17.51 -24.78
N LEU A 61 -41.86 16.58 -25.33
CA LEU A 61 -40.90 15.81 -24.54
C LEU A 61 -39.64 16.65 -24.31
N GLN A 62 -39.18 16.70 -23.06
CA GLN A 62 -37.84 17.14 -22.71
C GLN A 62 -37.08 15.92 -22.15
N THR A 63 -35.95 15.58 -22.77
CA THR A 63 -35.09 14.49 -22.31
C THR A 63 -33.73 15.05 -21.93
N GLU A 64 -33.27 14.72 -20.72
CA GLU A 64 -31.88 14.86 -20.31
C GLU A 64 -31.15 13.51 -20.45
N PHE A 65 -29.90 13.57 -20.91
CA PHE A 65 -29.01 12.43 -21.09
C PHE A 65 -27.73 12.68 -20.31
N HIS A 66 -27.27 11.67 -19.59
CA HIS A 66 -26.07 11.73 -18.75
C HIS A 66 -25.05 10.70 -19.24
N GLU A 67 -23.76 10.97 -19.02
CA GLU A 67 -22.68 10.01 -19.32
C GLU A 67 -22.61 8.84 -18.33
N LYS A 68 -23.32 8.96 -17.20
CA LYS A 68 -23.30 8.03 -16.07
C LYS A 68 -24.72 7.61 -15.71
N TRP A 69 -24.82 6.58 -14.88
CA TRP A 69 -26.07 6.18 -14.28
C TRP A 69 -26.66 7.31 -13.43
N ILE A 70 -27.95 7.57 -13.62
CA ILE A 70 -28.77 8.47 -12.79
C ILE A 70 -30.03 7.75 -12.28
N ASN A 71 -30.35 6.58 -12.86
CA ASN A 71 -31.47 5.74 -12.47
C ASN A 71 -30.99 4.30 -12.24
N TYR A 72 -31.63 3.59 -11.32
CA TYR A 72 -31.44 2.15 -11.07
C TYR A 72 -32.72 1.37 -11.35
N MET A 73 -32.60 0.06 -11.55
CA MET A 73 -33.75 -0.83 -11.73
C MET A 73 -34.02 -1.60 -10.44
N ASP A 74 -35.21 -1.42 -9.87
CA ASP A 74 -35.61 -2.03 -8.61
C ASP A 74 -36.02 -3.51 -8.74
N GLU A 75 -36.37 -4.16 -7.62
CA GLU A 75 -36.85 -5.55 -7.57
C GLU A 75 -38.08 -5.84 -8.47
N ASN A 76 -38.90 -4.82 -8.76
CA ASN A 76 -40.10 -4.92 -9.58
C ASN A 76 -39.81 -4.66 -11.08
N ASN A 77 -38.52 -4.59 -11.45
CA ASN A 77 -38.03 -4.22 -12.78
C ASN A 77 -38.44 -2.79 -13.21
N THR A 78 -38.68 -1.90 -12.23
CA THR A 78 -39.06 -0.50 -12.48
C THR A 78 -37.84 0.40 -12.33
N TRP A 79 -37.68 1.35 -13.25
CA TRP A 79 -36.64 2.37 -13.12
C TRP A 79 -37.00 3.40 -12.05
N LYS A 80 -36.05 3.73 -11.18
CA LYS A 80 -36.13 4.77 -10.15
C LYS A 80 -34.89 5.66 -10.22
N GLU A 81 -35.01 6.92 -9.81
CA GLU A 81 -33.87 7.82 -9.67
C GLU A 81 -32.93 7.32 -8.56
N ILE A 82 -31.62 7.57 -8.69
CA ILE A 82 -30.64 7.18 -7.68
C ILE A 82 -30.58 8.24 -6.57
N ASP A 83 -30.78 7.85 -5.32
CA ASP A 83 -30.45 8.67 -4.14
C ASP A 83 -29.18 8.14 -3.44
N PRO A 84 -28.05 8.87 -3.50
CA PRO A 84 -26.81 8.49 -2.83
C PRO A 84 -26.73 8.92 -1.35
N VAL A 85 -27.84 9.31 -0.72
CA VAL A 85 -27.90 9.74 0.69
C VAL A 85 -27.98 8.53 1.64
N PHE A 86 -27.17 8.57 2.70
CA PHE A 86 -27.22 7.62 3.81
C PHE A 86 -28.35 7.97 4.79
N VAL A 87 -29.24 7.00 5.01
CA VAL A 87 -30.30 7.03 6.02
C VAL A 87 -29.84 6.26 7.26
N LYS A 88 -29.90 6.91 8.42
CA LYS A 88 -29.51 6.27 9.69
C LYS A 88 -30.62 5.34 10.20
N THR A 89 -30.25 4.11 10.54
CA THR A 89 -31.13 3.07 11.10
C THR A 89 -30.55 2.52 12.41
N ASP A 90 -31.24 1.56 13.04
CA ASP A 90 -30.73 0.82 14.20
C ASP A 90 -29.56 -0.13 13.85
N LYS A 91 -29.29 -0.37 12.56
CA LYS A 91 -28.18 -1.20 12.09
C LYS A 91 -26.93 -0.41 11.69
N GLY A 92 -27.08 0.89 11.45
CA GLY A 92 -25.99 1.74 10.94
C GLY A 92 -26.52 2.87 10.06
N PHE A 93 -25.89 3.01 8.90
CA PHE A 93 -26.20 4.01 7.89
C PHE A 93 -26.39 3.29 6.56
N GLU A 94 -27.63 3.22 6.11
CA GLU A 94 -28.08 2.46 4.95
C GLU A 94 -28.23 3.38 3.72
N MET A 95 -27.83 2.89 2.55
CA MET A 95 -28.08 3.55 1.25
C MET A 95 -28.51 2.45 0.27
N ASN A 96 -29.78 2.47 -0.13
CA ASN A 96 -30.43 1.37 -0.88
C ASN A 96 -31.18 1.83 -2.14
N GLU A 97 -31.23 3.14 -2.42
CA GLU A 97 -31.83 3.69 -3.65
C GLU A 97 -30.79 3.84 -4.77
N ALA A 98 -30.08 2.76 -5.09
CA ALA A 98 -29.03 2.72 -6.12
C ALA A 98 -28.94 1.31 -6.76
N PRO A 99 -28.11 1.09 -7.81
CA PRO A 99 -27.87 -0.24 -8.40
C PRO A 99 -27.08 -1.20 -7.49
N PHE A 100 -27.04 -0.92 -6.19
CA PHE A 100 -26.31 -1.62 -5.14
C PHE A 100 -26.78 -1.08 -3.79
N GLU A 101 -26.61 -1.85 -2.73
CA GLU A 101 -26.94 -1.46 -1.35
C GLU A 101 -25.66 -1.29 -0.54
N VAL A 102 -25.67 -0.36 0.42
CA VAL A 102 -24.54 -0.09 1.31
C VAL A 102 -25.02 0.04 2.74
N LEU A 103 -24.30 -0.60 3.66
CA LEU A 103 -24.40 -0.37 5.09
C LEU A 103 -23.02 0.06 5.60
N ALA A 104 -22.90 1.30 6.07
CA ALA A 104 -21.80 1.66 6.96
C ALA A 104 -22.26 1.41 8.42
N PRO A 105 -21.45 0.78 9.28
CA PRO A 105 -21.88 0.31 10.59
C PRO A 105 -22.15 1.45 11.60
N LEU A 106 -22.69 1.13 12.78
CA LEU A 106 -22.87 2.12 13.84
C LEU A 106 -21.54 2.56 14.46
N TYR A 107 -20.56 1.66 14.58
CA TYR A 107 -19.26 1.93 15.18
C TYR A 107 -18.09 1.57 14.25
N ALA A 108 -16.91 2.15 14.47
CA ALA A 108 -15.76 2.09 13.54
C ALA A 108 -15.03 0.73 13.51
N ASP A 109 -15.23 -0.09 14.53
CA ASP A 109 -14.70 -1.44 14.74
C ASP A 109 -15.65 -2.55 14.23
N GLU A 110 -16.86 -2.17 13.81
CA GLU A 110 -17.86 -3.05 13.19
C GLU A 110 -17.65 -3.16 11.67
N THR A 111 -18.42 -4.06 11.04
CA THR A 111 -18.30 -4.42 9.62
C THR A 111 -19.26 -3.62 8.74
N ALA A 112 -18.72 -2.95 7.72
CA ALA A 112 -19.48 -2.36 6.63
C ALA A 112 -19.80 -3.39 5.54
N ILE A 113 -20.87 -3.16 4.79
CA ILE A 113 -21.35 -4.03 3.71
C ILE A 113 -21.53 -3.19 2.43
N PHE A 114 -21.07 -3.74 1.30
CA PHE A 114 -21.35 -3.26 -0.04
C PHE A 114 -21.93 -4.43 -0.86
N ASN A 115 -23.23 -4.41 -1.08
CA ASN A 115 -23.98 -5.46 -1.77
C ASN A 115 -24.31 -5.03 -3.21
N ASN A 116 -23.57 -5.57 -4.18
CA ASN A 116 -23.74 -5.26 -5.60
C ASN A 116 -24.91 -6.06 -6.18
N ASN A 117 -26.12 -5.49 -6.07
CA ASN A 117 -27.38 -6.09 -6.50
C ASN A 117 -27.82 -5.67 -7.92
N ASN A 118 -26.98 -4.95 -8.70
CA ASN A 118 -27.36 -4.30 -9.97
C ASN A 118 -28.19 -5.21 -10.88
N ARG A 119 -29.41 -4.79 -11.22
CA ARG A 119 -30.38 -5.58 -11.97
C ARG A 119 -30.38 -5.37 -13.47
N TYR A 120 -29.47 -4.57 -14.05
CA TYR A 120 -29.48 -4.29 -15.48
C TYR A 120 -28.08 -4.22 -16.12
N ASP A 121 -27.89 -4.92 -17.23
CA ASP A 121 -26.69 -4.89 -18.07
C ASP A 121 -26.90 -3.90 -19.24
N VAL A 122 -26.26 -2.74 -19.13
CA VAL A 122 -26.30 -1.66 -20.13
C VAL A 122 -25.62 -2.01 -21.46
N PHE A 123 -24.73 -3.01 -21.48
CA PHE A 123 -24.04 -3.43 -22.70
C PHE A 123 -24.82 -4.49 -23.48
N ALA A 124 -25.62 -5.30 -22.77
CA ALA A 124 -26.48 -6.33 -23.38
C ALA A 124 -27.95 -5.92 -23.54
N ASP A 125 -28.37 -4.80 -22.95
CA ASP A 125 -29.77 -4.33 -22.83
C ASP A 125 -30.69 -5.40 -22.22
N LYS A 126 -30.31 -5.89 -21.02
CA LYS A 126 -30.97 -7.03 -20.36
C LYS A 126 -31.03 -6.89 -18.85
N ILE A 127 -32.10 -7.45 -18.28
CA ILE A 127 -32.24 -7.63 -16.83
C ILE A 127 -31.30 -8.75 -16.35
N ILE A 128 -30.62 -8.51 -15.24
CA ILE A 128 -29.74 -9.46 -14.55
C ILE A 128 -30.54 -10.14 -13.44
N TYR A 129 -30.60 -11.48 -13.49
CA TYR A 129 -31.31 -12.32 -12.51
C TYR A 129 -30.37 -13.12 -11.60
N ASP A 130 -29.05 -13.03 -11.81
CA ASP A 130 -28.05 -13.68 -10.97
C ASP A 130 -28.11 -13.17 -9.52
N LYS A 131 -27.48 -13.88 -8.58
CA LYS A 131 -27.43 -13.44 -7.17
C LYS A 131 -26.54 -12.18 -6.98
N PRO A 132 -26.84 -11.29 -6.02
CA PRO A 132 -25.96 -10.17 -5.69
C PRO A 132 -24.56 -10.62 -5.27
N LEU A 133 -23.56 -9.74 -5.44
CA LEU A 133 -22.22 -9.94 -4.90
C LEU A 133 -22.05 -9.09 -3.64
N GLU A 134 -22.01 -9.73 -2.49
CA GLU A 134 -21.74 -9.04 -1.23
C GLU A 134 -20.23 -8.94 -0.98
N GLN A 135 -19.80 -7.76 -0.56
CA GLN A 135 -18.47 -7.51 -0.02
C GLN A 135 -18.63 -6.91 1.38
N THR A 136 -18.01 -7.54 2.37
CA THR A 136 -17.89 -6.97 3.71
C THR A 136 -16.53 -6.30 3.89
N ILE A 137 -16.47 -5.25 4.72
CA ILE A 137 -15.27 -4.46 4.99
C ILE A 137 -15.23 -4.07 6.46
N GLN A 138 -14.24 -4.54 7.21
CA GLN A 138 -13.98 -4.12 8.59
C GLN A 138 -12.66 -3.37 8.64
N ALA A 139 -12.64 -2.21 9.30
CA ALA A 139 -11.40 -1.50 9.58
C ALA A 139 -10.74 -2.13 10.81
N LEU A 140 -9.43 -2.37 10.76
CA LEU A 140 -8.67 -2.93 11.88
C LEU A 140 -7.92 -1.82 12.62
N GLY A 141 -7.66 -2.03 13.91
CA GLY A 141 -6.99 -1.05 14.77
C GLY A 141 -7.82 0.19 15.11
N THR A 142 -9.12 0.20 14.82
CA THR A 142 -10.02 1.31 15.16
C THR A 142 -10.50 1.26 16.61
N ALA A 143 -10.68 2.42 17.21
CA ALA A 143 -11.39 2.57 18.48
C ALA A 143 -12.91 2.42 18.29
N HIS A 144 -13.61 1.95 19.32
CA HIS A 144 -15.08 1.84 19.35
C HIS A 144 -15.76 3.22 19.40
N VAL A 145 -15.80 3.91 18.27
CA VAL A 145 -16.36 5.26 18.13
C VAL A 145 -17.55 5.26 17.18
N LYS A 146 -18.58 6.06 17.50
CA LYS A 146 -19.87 6.06 16.79
C LYS A 146 -19.82 6.90 15.53
N GLY A 147 -20.34 6.35 14.43
CA GLY A 147 -20.46 7.06 13.16
C GLY A 147 -21.46 8.23 13.20
N ILE A 148 -21.20 9.24 12.36
CA ILE A 148 -22.11 10.35 12.01
C ILE A 148 -22.09 10.58 10.49
N THR A 149 -23.12 11.20 9.94
CA THR A 149 -23.10 11.67 8.54
C THR A 149 -22.54 13.08 8.45
N GLU A 150 -21.64 13.30 7.50
CA GLU A 150 -21.16 14.62 7.08
C GLU A 150 -21.44 14.83 5.59
N THR A 151 -21.50 16.09 5.16
CA THR A 151 -21.61 16.46 3.73
C THR A 151 -20.45 17.38 3.37
N GLY A 152 -19.60 16.95 2.44
CA GLY A 152 -18.41 17.69 2.02
C GLY A 152 -17.88 17.21 0.68
N ASP A 153 -16.82 17.85 0.18
CA ASP A 153 -16.15 17.43 -1.04
C ASP A 153 -14.97 16.52 -0.69
N LEU A 154 -15.05 15.25 -1.11
CA LEU A 154 -13.97 14.27 -0.96
C LEU A 154 -13.09 14.17 -2.23
N GLY A 155 -13.19 15.14 -3.14
CA GLY A 155 -12.42 15.19 -4.39
C GLY A 155 -13.23 15.02 -5.68
N TRP A 156 -14.53 14.81 -5.57
CA TRP A 156 -15.43 14.53 -6.71
C TRP A 156 -16.72 15.35 -6.66
N GLY A 157 -16.69 16.50 -5.97
CA GLY A 157 -17.88 17.29 -5.67
C GLY A 157 -18.47 16.93 -4.30
N LYS A 158 -19.41 17.76 -3.85
CA LYS A 158 -20.09 17.55 -2.57
C LYS A 158 -20.90 16.25 -2.58
N ALA A 159 -20.62 15.39 -1.63
CA ALA A 159 -21.38 14.17 -1.34
C ALA A 159 -21.60 14.03 0.16
N GLN A 160 -22.59 13.24 0.55
CA GLN A 160 -22.71 12.78 1.93
C GLN A 160 -21.86 11.52 2.12
N TYR A 161 -21.28 11.39 3.31
CA TYR A 161 -20.48 10.22 3.71
C TYR A 161 -20.65 9.97 5.21
N VAL A 162 -20.29 8.78 5.64
CA VAL A 162 -20.28 8.40 7.06
C VAL A 162 -18.86 8.52 7.57
N VAL A 163 -18.68 9.30 8.63
CA VAL A 163 -17.39 9.48 9.31
C VAL A 163 -17.48 8.94 10.71
N TYR A 164 -16.37 8.39 11.18
CA TYR A 164 -16.16 7.89 12.54
C TYR A 164 -15.07 8.77 13.15
N PRO A 165 -15.45 9.85 13.87
CA PRO A 165 -14.50 10.84 14.34
C PRO A 165 -13.49 10.23 15.31
N ASN A 166 -12.21 10.51 15.09
CA ASN A 166 -11.10 10.01 15.91
C ASN A 166 -11.06 8.47 16.06
N ALA A 167 -11.44 7.74 14.99
CA ALA A 167 -11.38 6.27 14.95
C ALA A 167 -9.96 5.73 15.15
N TYR A 168 -8.93 6.51 14.82
CA TYR A 168 -7.53 6.23 15.11
C TYR A 168 -6.99 7.31 16.05
N PRO A 169 -7.13 7.13 17.38
CA PRO A 169 -6.92 8.21 18.36
C PRO A 169 -5.47 8.68 18.46
N GLU A 170 -4.49 7.78 18.34
CA GLU A 170 -3.05 8.07 18.48
C GLU A 170 -2.53 9.12 17.47
N ILE A 171 -3.20 9.22 16.32
CA ILE A 171 -2.82 10.05 15.16
C ILE A 171 -3.90 11.07 14.78
N GLN A 172 -4.96 11.18 15.58
CA GLN A 172 -6.12 12.05 15.36
C GLN A 172 -6.72 11.95 13.95
N ALA A 173 -6.94 10.71 13.50
CA ALA A 173 -7.51 10.42 12.19
C ALA A 173 -8.90 9.78 12.29
N ASP A 174 -9.79 10.20 11.39
CA ASP A 174 -11.14 9.66 11.25
C ASP A 174 -11.15 8.55 10.20
N LEU A 175 -11.95 7.51 10.41
CA LEU A 175 -12.36 6.61 9.34
C LEU A 175 -13.55 7.22 8.58
N ILE A 176 -13.56 7.14 7.26
CA ILE A 176 -14.69 7.57 6.41
C ILE A 176 -15.10 6.43 5.48
N TYR A 177 -16.40 6.10 5.48
CA TYR A 177 -17.04 5.29 4.45
C TYR A 177 -17.85 6.19 3.51
N TRP A 178 -17.55 6.10 2.20
CA TRP A 178 -18.20 6.90 1.17
C TRP A 178 -18.51 6.10 -0.10
N VAL A 179 -19.69 6.30 -0.67
CA VAL A 179 -20.09 5.71 -1.96
C VAL A 179 -19.61 6.57 -3.12
N HIS A 180 -18.61 6.08 -3.83
CA HIS A 180 -18.19 6.66 -5.10
C HIS A 180 -18.99 6.01 -6.24
N GLN A 181 -20.01 6.71 -6.77
CA GLN A 181 -20.90 6.20 -7.84
C GLN A 181 -20.16 5.87 -9.15
N GLY A 182 -19.21 6.71 -9.58
CA GLY A 182 -18.24 6.38 -10.65
C GLY A 182 -18.82 6.01 -12.02
N VAL A 183 -18.13 5.08 -12.70
CA VAL A 183 -18.65 4.28 -13.82
C VAL A 183 -18.92 2.85 -13.32
N ALA A 184 -18.05 2.36 -12.43
CA ALA A 184 -18.35 1.28 -11.50
C ALA A 184 -18.48 1.90 -10.10
N PRO A 185 -19.57 1.62 -9.36
CA PRO A 185 -19.75 2.07 -7.99
C PRO A 185 -18.87 1.29 -7.02
N ARG A 186 -18.50 1.92 -5.91
CA ARG A 186 -17.63 1.32 -4.88
C ARG A 186 -17.78 2.00 -3.53
N LEU A 187 -17.78 1.20 -2.47
CA LEU A 187 -17.59 1.67 -1.10
C LEU A 187 -16.11 2.00 -0.88
N ARG A 188 -15.79 3.29 -0.83
CA ARG A 188 -14.47 3.77 -0.45
C ARG A 188 -14.36 3.84 1.07
N LYS A 189 -13.20 3.40 1.55
CA LYS A 189 -12.70 3.52 2.92
C LYS A 189 -11.54 4.51 2.86
N PHE A 190 -11.74 5.71 3.41
CA PHE A 190 -10.70 6.73 3.52
C PHE A 190 -10.31 6.92 4.97
N ILE A 191 -9.07 7.33 5.18
CA ILE A 191 -8.63 7.90 6.45
C ILE A 191 -8.54 9.42 6.27
N ARG A 192 -9.22 10.19 7.12
CA ARG A 192 -9.12 11.66 7.16
C ARG A 192 -8.25 12.08 8.34
N PHE A 193 -7.12 12.69 8.04
CA PHE A 193 -6.16 13.17 9.01
C PHE A 193 -6.46 14.59 9.41
N ASN A 194 -6.81 14.80 10.68
CA ASN A 194 -7.03 16.12 11.26
C ASN A 194 -5.74 16.67 11.92
N GLN A 195 -4.74 15.82 12.10
CA GLN A 195 -3.36 16.18 12.46
C GLN A 195 -2.40 15.70 11.36
N LYS A 196 -1.22 16.33 11.26
CA LYS A 196 -0.15 15.84 10.39
C LYS A 196 0.43 14.56 10.98
N LEU A 197 0.53 13.50 10.17
CA LEU A 197 1.37 12.36 10.52
C LEU A 197 2.81 12.84 10.75
N THR A 198 3.42 12.28 11.78
CA THR A 198 4.82 12.53 12.16
C THR A 198 5.73 11.34 11.88
N GLU A 199 5.14 10.20 11.53
CA GLU A 199 5.77 8.91 11.19
C GLU A 199 4.86 8.17 10.21
N ASN A 200 5.41 7.22 9.45
CA ASN A 200 4.64 6.40 8.51
C ASN A 200 3.68 5.46 9.26
N THR A 201 2.47 5.22 8.72
CA THR A 201 1.42 4.51 9.50
C THR A 201 0.54 3.58 8.67
N ASP A 202 0.35 2.36 9.14
CA ASP A 202 -0.40 1.30 8.47
C ASP A 202 -1.89 1.29 8.85
N PHE A 203 -2.76 1.15 7.85
CA PHE A 203 -4.20 1.01 8.00
C PHE A 203 -4.69 -0.27 7.34
N GLN A 204 -5.04 -1.25 8.16
CA GLN A 204 -5.50 -2.54 7.70
C GLN A 204 -7.02 -2.61 7.63
N PHE A 205 -7.51 -3.34 6.64
CA PHE A 205 -8.93 -3.60 6.47
C PHE A 205 -9.14 -5.05 6.04
N ARG A 206 -9.88 -5.79 6.88
CA ARG A 206 -10.38 -7.12 6.55
C ARG A 206 -11.50 -6.99 5.52
N VAL A 207 -11.48 -7.83 4.49
CA VAL A 207 -12.42 -7.82 3.37
C VAL A 207 -12.84 -9.26 3.07
N ILE A 208 -14.14 -9.53 2.98
CA ILE A 208 -14.66 -10.86 2.61
C ILE A 208 -15.66 -10.70 1.47
N TYR A 209 -15.63 -11.61 0.50
CA TYR A 209 -16.59 -11.69 -0.60
C TYR A 209 -17.53 -12.89 -0.45
N SER A 210 -18.77 -12.77 -0.89
CA SER A 210 -19.75 -13.87 -0.86
C SER A 210 -19.42 -15.06 -1.76
N ASP A 211 -18.43 -14.92 -2.64
CA ASP A 211 -18.09 -15.85 -3.72
C ASP A 211 -16.61 -15.75 -4.10
N GLU A 212 -16.08 -16.76 -4.81
CA GLU A 212 -14.71 -16.73 -5.29
C GLU A 212 -14.50 -15.64 -6.35
N VAL A 213 -13.44 -14.85 -6.13
CA VAL A 213 -13.06 -13.73 -6.96
C VAL A 213 -11.64 -13.88 -7.52
N GLU A 214 -11.45 -13.40 -8.74
CA GLU A 214 -10.16 -13.19 -9.40
C GLU A 214 -9.71 -11.74 -9.24
N THR A 215 -8.41 -11.55 -9.02
CA THR A 215 -7.75 -10.24 -8.98
C THR A 215 -7.08 -9.95 -10.34
N VAL A 216 -7.70 -9.08 -11.14
CA VAL A 216 -7.13 -8.60 -12.40
C VAL A 216 -6.33 -7.32 -12.13
N ASN A 217 -5.00 -7.44 -12.02
CA ASN A 217 -4.10 -6.29 -11.93
C ASN A 217 -3.66 -5.84 -13.32
N ASN A 218 -4.16 -4.71 -13.79
CA ASN A 218 -3.83 -4.16 -15.12
C ASN A 218 -2.67 -3.14 -15.09
N GLY A 219 -1.77 -3.23 -14.08
CA GLY A 219 -0.66 -2.29 -13.86
C GLY A 219 -1.07 -0.85 -13.53
N LYS A 220 -2.39 -0.59 -13.44
CA LYS A 220 -3.00 0.73 -13.21
C LYS A 220 -4.17 0.73 -12.23
N ASN A 221 -4.71 -0.45 -11.89
CA ASN A 221 -5.70 -0.71 -10.83
C ASN A 221 -5.72 -2.24 -10.63
N VAL A 222 -6.03 -2.72 -9.42
CA VAL A 222 -6.56 -4.08 -9.21
C VAL A 222 -8.08 -4.04 -9.40
N THR A 223 -8.63 -4.98 -10.16
CA THR A 223 -10.07 -5.19 -10.29
C THR A 223 -10.42 -6.55 -9.70
N VAL A 224 -11.50 -6.64 -8.92
CA VAL A 224 -11.93 -7.91 -8.31
C VAL A 224 -13.21 -8.37 -9.00
N THR A 225 -13.12 -9.49 -9.74
CA THR A 225 -14.16 -10.02 -10.63
C THR A 225 -14.53 -11.46 -10.26
N LEU A 226 -15.75 -11.92 -10.55
CA LEU A 226 -16.16 -13.30 -10.26
C LEU A 226 -15.49 -14.29 -11.22
N LYS A 227 -14.99 -15.41 -10.68
CA LYS A 227 -14.18 -16.40 -11.40
C LYS A 227 -14.97 -17.26 -12.38
N GLU A 228 -16.15 -17.76 -11.99
CA GLU A 228 -17.05 -18.50 -12.87
C GLU A 228 -18.51 -18.10 -12.66
N VAL A 229 -19.30 -18.20 -13.75
CA VAL A 229 -20.71 -17.82 -13.98
C VAL A 229 -20.93 -16.41 -14.54
N ASN A 230 -20.99 -16.31 -15.88
CA ASN A 230 -21.62 -15.24 -16.68
C ASN A 230 -21.35 -13.79 -16.20
N SER A 231 -20.16 -13.48 -15.69
CA SER A 231 -19.89 -12.38 -14.76
C SER A 231 -20.18 -10.96 -15.29
N LYS A 232 -21.46 -10.53 -15.15
CA LYS A 232 -21.93 -9.14 -15.36
C LYS A 232 -21.87 -8.26 -14.11
N ARG A 233 -21.48 -8.82 -12.97
CA ARG A 233 -21.29 -8.13 -11.68
C ARG A 233 -19.86 -8.34 -11.19
N GLY A 234 -19.33 -7.34 -10.49
CA GLY A 234 -17.98 -7.33 -9.94
C GLY A 234 -17.72 -6.04 -9.17
N ASN A 235 -16.80 -6.07 -8.21
CA ASN A 235 -16.50 -4.95 -7.33
C ASN A 235 -15.13 -4.37 -7.70
N GLY A 236 -15.15 -3.33 -8.55
CA GLY A 236 -13.93 -2.70 -9.05
C GLY A 236 -13.30 -1.76 -8.03
N TRP A 237 -12.03 -2.00 -7.70
CA TRP A 237 -11.24 -1.08 -6.90
C TRP A 237 -10.71 0.07 -7.77
N ALA A 238 -10.35 1.16 -7.11
CA ALA A 238 -9.56 2.22 -7.72
C ALA A 238 -8.13 2.10 -7.21
N ASN A 239 -7.18 2.69 -7.93
CA ASN A 239 -6.00 3.22 -7.29
C ASN A 239 -6.38 4.04 -6.05
N PHE A 240 -5.59 3.83 -5.02
CA PHE A 240 -5.58 4.62 -3.82
C PHE A 240 -4.77 5.90 -4.08
N TYR A 241 -5.16 7.01 -3.46
CA TYR A 241 -4.51 8.32 -3.62
C TYR A 241 -4.46 9.10 -2.30
N ILE A 242 -3.39 9.87 -2.11
CA ILE A 242 -3.25 10.85 -1.03
C ILE A 242 -3.53 12.25 -1.59
N TRP A 243 -4.31 13.07 -0.89
CA TRP A 243 -4.47 14.50 -1.22
C TRP A 243 -4.72 15.37 0.01
N ASP A 244 -4.51 16.68 -0.12
CA ASP A 244 -4.63 17.67 0.96
C ASP A 244 -5.82 18.63 0.75
N SER A 245 -6.10 19.51 1.72
CA SER A 245 -7.21 20.45 1.63
C SER A 245 -6.99 21.66 0.71
N LYS A 246 -5.78 21.87 0.21
CA LYS A 246 -5.37 23.06 -0.55
C LYS A 246 -5.28 22.80 -2.05
N GLY A 247 -4.52 21.79 -2.45
CA GLY A 247 -4.47 21.31 -3.84
C GLY A 247 -5.66 20.40 -4.17
N GLY A 248 -6.27 19.80 -3.14
CA GLY A 248 -7.43 18.92 -3.30
C GLY A 248 -7.12 17.72 -4.19
N TRP A 249 -8.18 17.10 -4.71
CA TRP A 249 -8.08 15.95 -5.60
C TRP A 249 -7.36 16.22 -6.94
N ALA A 250 -7.21 17.49 -7.32
CA ALA A 250 -6.45 17.86 -8.51
C ALA A 250 -4.96 17.50 -8.37
N GLU A 251 -4.38 17.72 -7.19
CA GLU A 251 -2.95 17.53 -6.89
C GLU A 251 -2.62 16.24 -6.14
N LYS A 252 -3.57 15.28 -6.13
CA LYS A 252 -3.39 13.96 -5.50
C LYS A 252 -2.12 13.23 -5.97
N LYS A 253 -1.50 12.46 -5.08
CA LYS A 253 -0.43 11.51 -5.42
C LYS A 253 -0.93 10.07 -5.30
N SER A 254 -0.41 9.18 -6.13
CA SER A 254 -0.62 7.75 -5.93
C SER A 254 0.12 7.27 -4.69
N ILE A 255 -0.38 6.18 -4.16
CA ILE A 255 0.03 5.57 -2.91
C ILE A 255 -0.12 4.07 -3.06
N ARG A 256 0.73 3.38 -2.33
CA ARG A 256 0.93 1.94 -2.40
C ARG A 256 -0.10 1.23 -1.51
N TYR A 257 -0.14 -0.10 -1.57
CA TYR A 257 -1.06 -0.95 -0.82
C TYR A 257 -0.71 -2.41 -1.04
N ASP A 258 -0.99 -3.25 -0.05
CA ASP A 258 -0.99 -4.71 -0.17
C ASP A 258 -2.42 -5.22 -0.17
N PHE A 259 -2.73 -6.24 -0.98
CA PHE A 259 -4.04 -6.90 -1.01
C PHE A 259 -3.87 -8.42 -1.03
N GLU A 260 -3.79 -9.00 0.16
CA GLU A 260 -3.35 -10.37 0.38
C GLU A 260 -4.51 -11.28 0.74
N LYS A 261 -4.62 -12.41 0.05
CA LYS A 261 -5.59 -13.45 0.39
C LYS A 261 -5.16 -14.15 1.68
N GLN A 262 -6.06 -14.26 2.66
CA GLN A 262 -5.76 -15.02 3.87
C GLN A 262 -5.77 -16.52 3.55
N MET A 263 -4.63 -17.17 3.78
CA MET A 263 -4.48 -18.61 3.53
C MET A 263 -5.08 -19.43 4.67
N LEU A 264 -5.71 -20.55 4.32
CA LEU A 264 -6.28 -21.52 5.26
C LEU A 264 -5.20 -22.21 6.09
N THR A 265 -4.85 -21.66 7.25
CA THR A 265 -4.09 -22.40 8.28
C THR A 265 -5.02 -23.39 8.97
N SER A 266 -4.90 -24.69 8.69
CA SER A 266 -5.73 -25.72 9.31
C SER A 266 -5.28 -26.06 10.75
N THR A 267 -5.32 -25.06 11.63
CA THR A 267 -5.37 -25.24 13.08
C THR A 267 -6.82 -25.16 13.52
N THR A 268 -7.30 -26.19 14.21
CA THR A 268 -8.67 -26.27 14.72
C THR A 268 -9.04 -25.02 15.52
N ASP A 269 -10.24 -24.49 15.24
CA ASP A 269 -10.93 -23.35 15.89
C ASP A 269 -10.85 -21.96 15.25
N ILE A 270 -10.24 -21.79 14.05
CA ILE A 270 -10.46 -20.59 13.21
C ILE A 270 -11.01 -20.99 11.83
N THR A 271 -12.29 -20.70 11.61
CA THR A 271 -12.92 -20.79 10.28
C THR A 271 -12.55 -19.54 9.46
N ILE A 272 -11.40 -19.58 8.78
CA ILE A 272 -11.04 -18.57 7.78
C ILE A 272 -11.99 -18.72 6.58
N ASP A 273 -12.62 -17.63 6.15
CA ASP A 273 -13.45 -17.66 4.95
C ASP A 273 -12.55 -17.81 3.71
N PRO A 274 -12.81 -18.77 2.80
CA PRO A 274 -11.98 -18.95 1.59
C PRO A 274 -11.96 -17.75 0.64
N ASN A 275 -12.78 -16.71 0.90
CA ASN A 275 -12.85 -15.46 0.17
C ASN A 275 -12.40 -14.24 1.00
N GLU A 276 -11.65 -14.46 2.08
CA GLU A 276 -11.10 -13.41 2.94
C GLU A 276 -9.75 -12.85 2.44
N TYR A 277 -9.60 -11.53 2.55
CA TYR A 277 -8.42 -10.76 2.17
C TYR A 277 -8.13 -9.67 3.22
N ILE A 278 -6.85 -9.34 3.39
CA ILE A 278 -6.41 -8.14 4.10
C ILE A 278 -5.96 -7.11 3.05
N LEU A 279 -6.54 -5.91 3.12
CA LEU A 279 -6.03 -4.73 2.43
C LEU A 279 -5.24 -3.88 3.42
N THR A 280 -3.93 -3.76 3.21
CA THR A 280 -3.08 -2.86 4.00
C THR A 280 -2.73 -1.60 3.21
N LYS A 281 -2.74 -0.46 3.90
CA LYS A 281 -2.67 0.89 3.33
C LYS A 281 -1.79 1.76 4.22
N HIS A 282 -0.55 2.02 3.81
CA HIS A 282 0.52 2.38 4.73
C HIS A 282 1.10 3.79 4.51
N ILE A 283 0.47 4.79 5.10
CA ILE A 283 0.62 6.22 4.78
C ILE A 283 2.05 6.74 4.92
N ASP A 284 2.46 7.54 3.95
CA ASP A 284 3.71 8.30 3.98
C ASP A 284 3.52 9.67 4.68
N ALA A 285 4.21 9.88 5.81
CA ALA A 285 4.25 11.12 6.58
C ALA A 285 4.93 12.28 5.82
N ASP A 286 5.80 12.00 4.84
CA ASP A 286 6.48 13.05 4.07
C ASP A 286 5.50 13.93 3.29
N TYR A 287 4.38 13.35 2.86
CA TYR A 287 3.29 14.11 2.27
C TYR A 287 2.83 15.25 3.20
N PHE A 288 2.76 14.96 4.50
CA PHE A 288 2.22 15.87 5.50
C PHE A 288 3.13 17.06 5.80
N LYS A 289 4.45 16.96 5.55
CA LYS A 289 5.40 18.08 5.73
C LYS A 289 4.88 19.36 5.07
N THR A 290 4.52 19.29 3.79
CA THR A 290 3.99 20.42 3.01
C THR A 290 2.47 20.48 2.93
N ALA A 291 1.76 19.39 3.22
CA ALA A 291 0.31 19.35 3.08
C ALA A 291 -0.44 20.30 4.03
N SER A 292 -1.64 20.68 3.60
CA SER A 292 -2.63 21.46 4.34
C SER A 292 -3.71 20.51 4.88
N LEU A 293 -4.00 20.58 6.17
CA LEU A 293 -4.99 19.71 6.80
C LEU A 293 -6.43 20.16 6.45
N PRO A 294 -7.41 19.23 6.39
CA PRO A 294 -7.23 17.78 6.51
C PRO A 294 -6.60 17.12 5.27
N VAL A 295 -5.95 15.98 5.47
CA VAL A 295 -5.38 15.11 4.41
C VAL A 295 -6.16 13.79 4.35
N PHE A 296 -6.20 13.11 3.19
CA PHE A 296 -6.99 11.90 2.93
C PHE A 296 -6.14 10.85 2.16
N THR A 297 -6.04 9.55 2.56
CA THR A 297 -4.94 8.63 2.06
C THR A 297 -4.94 7.10 2.42
N ASP A 298 -3.88 6.37 1.94
CA ASP A 298 -3.24 4.97 2.03
C ASP A 298 -1.63 5.01 1.77
N ALA A 299 -0.77 3.92 1.65
CA ALA A 299 0.69 3.83 1.10
C ALA A 299 1.60 2.50 1.31
N THR A 300 2.96 2.51 1.59
CA THR A 300 4.16 1.50 1.68
C THR A 300 5.11 1.06 0.53
N SER A 301 6.39 0.82 0.86
CA SER A 301 7.51 0.47 -0.04
C SER A 301 7.85 -1.04 -0.20
N THR A 302 7.93 -1.53 -1.44
CA THR A 302 8.53 -2.83 -1.82
C THR A 302 9.41 -2.69 -3.07
N PHE A 303 10.53 -3.41 -3.15
CA PHE A 303 11.52 -3.40 -4.23
C PHE A 303 11.81 -4.81 -4.76
N TYR A 304 12.22 -4.92 -6.02
CA TYR A 304 12.52 -6.18 -6.74
C TYR A 304 13.79 -6.00 -7.61
N PRO A 305 14.52 -7.08 -7.97
CA PRO A 305 15.55 -7.06 -9.01
C PRO A 305 14.95 -6.84 -10.42
N ASP A 306 15.79 -6.63 -11.43
CA ASP A 306 15.33 -6.65 -12.83
C ASP A 306 15.44 -8.09 -13.38
N ALA A 307 14.43 -8.56 -14.10
CA ALA A 307 14.55 -9.73 -14.95
C ALA A 307 15.45 -9.45 -16.16
N ASN A 308 16.12 -10.46 -16.72
CA ASN A 308 16.93 -10.25 -17.91
C ASN A 308 16.04 -9.86 -19.14
N THR A 309 16.43 -8.88 -19.96
CA THR A 309 17.69 -8.14 -19.90
C THR A 309 17.65 -6.96 -18.92
N GLU A 310 18.60 -6.98 -18.00
CA GLU A 310 18.73 -6.18 -16.80
C GLU A 310 19.11 -4.73 -17.13
N THR A 311 18.65 -3.78 -16.31
CA THR A 311 18.85 -2.34 -16.57
C THR A 311 19.47 -1.59 -15.40
N THR A 312 19.22 -2.03 -14.17
CA THR A 312 19.55 -1.34 -12.91
C THR A 312 19.98 -2.28 -11.79
N SER A 313 19.41 -3.49 -11.71
CA SER A 313 19.69 -4.54 -10.72
C SER A 313 19.81 -5.90 -11.40
N VAL A 314 20.42 -6.89 -10.74
CA VAL A 314 20.52 -8.30 -11.19
C VAL A 314 20.34 -9.25 -10.01
N ASP A 315 19.71 -10.39 -10.23
CA ASP A 315 19.74 -11.55 -9.34
C ASP A 315 20.26 -12.80 -10.08
N GLY A 316 20.50 -13.89 -9.36
CA GLY A 316 21.12 -15.10 -9.92
C GLY A 316 22.14 -15.75 -9.00
N ASN A 317 22.94 -16.69 -9.50
CA ASN A 317 23.97 -17.38 -8.71
C ASN A 317 25.30 -17.58 -9.45
N SER A 318 26.30 -17.97 -8.66
CA SER A 318 27.59 -18.48 -9.12
C SER A 318 27.86 -19.85 -8.50
N GLU A 319 28.25 -20.83 -9.31
CA GLU A 319 28.28 -22.26 -8.94
C GLU A 319 29.66 -22.89 -9.15
N ASN A 320 30.28 -23.42 -8.09
CA ASN A 320 31.58 -24.10 -8.20
C ASN A 320 31.46 -25.62 -8.00
N TYR A 321 32.11 -26.38 -8.89
CA TYR A 321 32.20 -27.84 -8.89
C TYR A 321 33.68 -28.24 -8.87
N SER A 322 34.13 -28.96 -7.83
CA SER A 322 35.49 -29.51 -7.79
C SER A 322 35.59 -30.87 -7.10
N SER A 323 36.40 -31.76 -7.66
CA SER A 323 36.79 -33.04 -7.05
C SER A 323 38.10 -32.98 -6.26
N ALA A 324 38.77 -31.82 -6.21
CA ALA A 324 40.12 -31.70 -5.67
C ALA A 324 40.15 -31.66 -4.13
N SER A 325 39.46 -30.69 -3.51
CA SER A 325 39.32 -30.57 -2.06
C SER A 325 38.22 -29.56 -1.70
N TRP A 326 37.75 -29.58 -0.45
CA TRP A 326 36.83 -28.57 0.10
C TRP A 326 37.36 -27.14 -0.13
N ALA A 327 38.60 -26.87 0.30
CA ALA A 327 39.25 -25.59 0.14
C ALA A 327 39.35 -25.14 -1.33
N THR A 328 39.52 -26.09 -2.28
CA THR A 328 39.55 -25.74 -3.71
C THR A 328 38.18 -25.32 -4.26
N SER A 329 37.07 -25.81 -3.69
CA SER A 329 35.74 -25.29 -4.03
C SER A 329 35.44 -23.98 -3.28
N HIS A 330 35.61 -23.97 -1.96
CA HIS A 330 35.25 -22.85 -1.09
C HIS A 330 36.08 -21.58 -1.36
N ASP A 331 37.41 -21.73 -1.51
CA ASP A 331 38.37 -20.62 -1.68
C ASP A 331 38.64 -20.27 -3.16
N ALA A 332 37.79 -20.72 -4.10
CA ALA A 332 37.93 -20.31 -5.48
C ALA A 332 37.64 -18.81 -5.64
N THR A 333 38.32 -18.17 -6.59
CA THR A 333 38.13 -16.74 -6.94
C THR A 333 37.29 -16.54 -8.20
N SER A 334 36.81 -17.64 -8.79
CA SER A 334 36.02 -17.58 -10.04
C SER A 334 35.22 -18.87 -10.24
N ALA A 335 33.99 -18.76 -10.74
CA ALA A 335 33.13 -19.89 -11.09
C ALA A 335 32.14 -19.51 -12.22
N PRO A 336 31.51 -20.47 -12.91
CA PRO A 336 30.33 -20.20 -13.74
C PRO A 336 29.26 -19.37 -13.02
N VAL A 337 28.57 -18.51 -13.77
CA VAL A 337 27.49 -17.64 -13.30
C VAL A 337 26.23 -17.80 -14.15
N TYR A 338 25.08 -17.57 -13.52
CA TYR A 338 23.76 -17.59 -14.16
C TYR A 338 22.91 -16.44 -13.61
N ASP A 339 22.63 -15.47 -14.47
CA ASP A 339 21.87 -14.23 -14.21
C ASP A 339 20.62 -14.09 -15.10
N ASN A 340 20.32 -15.11 -15.91
CA ASN A 340 19.20 -15.14 -16.85
C ASN A 340 18.27 -16.35 -16.66
N THR A 341 18.27 -16.93 -15.45
CA THR A 341 17.58 -18.18 -15.11
C THR A 341 16.47 -17.94 -14.10
N ALA A 342 15.26 -18.44 -14.41
CA ALA A 342 14.07 -18.29 -13.56
C ALA A 342 14.23 -18.81 -12.12
N THR A 343 15.24 -19.63 -11.85
CA THR A 343 15.62 -20.11 -10.52
C THR A 343 17.12 -20.02 -10.33
N ALA A 344 17.56 -19.80 -9.09
CA ALA A 344 18.95 -19.93 -8.68
C ALA A 344 19.06 -20.59 -7.30
N ASN A 345 20.19 -21.26 -7.04
CA ASN A 345 20.41 -22.08 -5.86
C ASN A 345 21.55 -21.58 -4.98
N VAL A 346 21.35 -21.82 -3.68
CA VAL A 346 22.35 -21.72 -2.63
C VAL A 346 22.51 -23.11 -2.03
N ASP A 347 23.73 -23.62 -2.03
CA ASP A 347 24.01 -24.99 -1.61
C ASP A 347 25.43 -25.21 -1.12
N VAL A 348 25.55 -26.26 -0.31
CA VAL A 348 26.77 -27.06 -0.14
C VAL A 348 26.41 -28.52 -0.34
N GLU A 349 26.95 -29.14 -1.39
CA GLU A 349 26.73 -30.56 -1.67
C GLU A 349 28.03 -31.36 -1.71
N LYS A 350 27.98 -32.61 -1.22
CA LYS A 350 29.07 -33.58 -1.31
C LYS A 350 28.67 -34.89 -2.00
N PRO A 351 28.16 -34.85 -3.25
CA PRO A 351 27.78 -36.05 -4.00
C PRO A 351 29.00 -36.89 -4.40
N GLY A 352 29.36 -37.84 -3.54
CA GLY A 352 30.47 -38.77 -3.76
C GLY A 352 31.82 -38.08 -3.66
N ALA A 353 32.48 -37.81 -4.78
CA ALA A 353 33.85 -37.26 -4.80
C ALA A 353 33.90 -35.72 -4.93
N ASN A 354 32.82 -35.08 -5.36
CA ASN A 354 32.81 -33.65 -5.71
C ASN A 354 32.24 -32.80 -4.58
N TRP A 355 32.79 -31.61 -4.40
CA TRP A 355 32.24 -30.53 -3.57
C TRP A 355 31.56 -29.51 -4.48
N TRP A 356 30.27 -29.31 -4.27
CA TRP A 356 29.46 -28.30 -4.98
C TRP A 356 29.16 -27.19 -3.99
N ILE A 357 29.35 -25.95 -4.40
CA ILE A 357 29.05 -24.77 -3.58
C ILE A 357 28.50 -23.68 -4.50
N SER A 358 27.25 -23.28 -4.26
CA SER A 358 26.57 -22.22 -5.02
C SER A 358 26.17 -21.05 -4.13
N ARG A 359 26.33 -19.84 -4.65
CA ARG A 359 26.15 -18.57 -3.93
C ARG A 359 25.26 -17.63 -4.74
N ILE A 360 24.24 -17.05 -4.10
CA ILE A 360 23.23 -16.20 -4.77
C ILE A 360 23.58 -14.72 -4.62
N TYR A 361 23.26 -13.91 -5.64
CA TYR A 361 23.30 -12.44 -5.64
C TYR A 361 21.87 -11.89 -5.72
N LEU A 362 21.60 -10.83 -4.96
CA LEU A 362 20.29 -10.20 -4.84
C LEU A 362 20.48 -8.68 -4.80
N LEU A 363 20.36 -8.03 -5.94
CA LEU A 363 20.51 -6.58 -6.05
C LEU A 363 19.15 -5.92 -6.26
N PHE A 364 18.90 -4.83 -5.51
CA PHE A 364 17.63 -4.12 -5.54
C PHE A 364 17.87 -2.63 -5.81
N TYR A 365 17.24 -2.07 -6.84
CA TYR A 365 17.34 -0.63 -7.14
C TYR A 365 16.45 0.21 -6.21
N THR A 366 17.03 0.60 -5.07
CA THR A 366 16.37 1.27 -3.94
C THR A 366 16.39 2.81 -4.00
N ASN A 367 16.73 3.39 -5.16
CA ASN A 367 16.91 4.83 -5.38
C ASN A 367 15.61 5.70 -5.27
N SER A 368 14.47 5.12 -4.88
CA SER A 368 13.26 5.89 -4.55
C SER A 368 13.18 6.28 -3.07
N ILE A 369 14.08 5.78 -2.22
CA ILE A 369 14.20 6.20 -0.82
C ILE A 369 14.90 7.57 -0.75
N PRO A 370 14.35 8.59 -0.08
CA PRO A 370 15.02 9.87 0.08
C PRO A 370 16.36 9.74 0.82
N ASP A 371 17.42 10.40 0.34
CA ASP A 371 18.77 10.38 0.94
C ASP A 371 18.79 10.71 2.45
N ALA A 372 17.88 11.58 2.89
CA ALA A 372 17.79 12.02 4.28
C ALA A 372 17.28 10.94 5.24
N ASP A 373 16.47 10.00 4.73
CA ASP A 373 15.67 9.09 5.54
C ASP A 373 16.51 8.09 6.35
N ILE A 374 15.99 7.69 7.49
CA ILE A 374 16.55 6.65 8.35
C ILE A 374 15.83 5.35 7.99
N ILE A 375 16.59 4.29 7.72
CA ILE A 375 16.04 2.96 7.54
C ILE A 375 15.67 2.42 8.93
N ILE A 376 14.40 2.07 9.14
CA ILE A 376 13.85 1.58 10.42
C ILE A 376 13.95 0.06 10.47
N SER A 377 13.45 -0.62 9.43
CA SER A 377 13.49 -2.07 9.31
C SER A 377 13.41 -2.48 7.84
N ALA A 378 13.80 -3.72 7.54
CA ALA A 378 13.62 -4.30 6.22
C ALA A 378 13.52 -5.82 6.31
N ASN A 379 12.72 -6.41 5.42
CA ASN A 379 12.67 -7.86 5.20
C ASN A 379 13.07 -8.14 3.75
N LEU A 380 14.02 -9.05 3.56
CA LEU A 380 14.33 -9.65 2.27
C LEU A 380 13.58 -10.99 2.21
N SER A 381 12.74 -11.18 1.19
CA SER A 381 11.95 -12.39 1.01
C SER A 381 12.33 -13.13 -0.28
N LEU A 382 12.51 -14.44 -0.20
CA LEU A 382 12.78 -15.32 -1.36
C LEU A 382 11.75 -16.44 -1.42
N TRP A 383 11.28 -16.79 -2.63
CA TRP A 383 10.30 -17.86 -2.81
C TRP A 383 10.98 -19.20 -3.07
N ALA A 384 10.89 -20.14 -2.13
CA ALA A 384 11.53 -21.45 -2.24
C ALA A 384 10.75 -22.38 -3.19
N THR A 385 11.45 -23.06 -4.09
CA THR A 385 10.91 -24.06 -5.02
C THR A 385 11.36 -25.49 -4.66
N SER A 386 12.52 -25.61 -4.01
CA SER A 386 13.07 -26.86 -3.46
C SER A 386 13.80 -26.55 -2.15
N VAL A 387 13.70 -27.46 -1.18
CA VAL A 387 14.44 -27.42 0.09
C VAL A 387 14.94 -28.83 0.37
N ILE A 388 16.25 -28.99 0.53
CA ILE A 388 16.90 -30.27 0.81
C ILE A 388 17.87 -30.07 1.97
N ASP A 389 17.59 -30.71 3.10
CA ASP A 389 18.46 -30.71 4.27
C ASP A 389 18.96 -32.13 4.54
N GLY A 390 20.07 -32.47 3.87
CA GLY A 390 20.64 -33.82 3.88
C GLY A 390 21.68 -34.05 4.98
N ASP A 391 22.18 -33.00 5.64
CA ASP A 391 23.10 -33.12 6.77
C ASP A 391 22.50 -32.72 8.13
N ASN A 392 21.45 -31.89 8.14
CA ASN A 392 20.62 -31.54 9.31
C ASN A 392 21.43 -31.40 10.61
N ASP A 393 22.32 -30.43 10.62
CA ASP A 393 23.18 -30.09 11.75
C ASP A 393 23.17 -28.58 12.03
N ALA A 394 24.12 -28.09 12.83
CA ALA A 394 24.16 -26.68 13.21
C ALA A 394 24.48 -25.72 12.04
N GLN A 395 24.91 -26.24 10.89
CA GLN A 395 25.26 -25.48 9.69
C GLN A 395 24.17 -25.55 8.61
N GLY A 396 23.10 -26.33 8.83
CA GLY A 396 21.93 -26.44 7.94
C GLY A 396 21.02 -25.20 7.91
N TYR A 397 21.57 -24.02 7.62
CA TYR A 397 20.83 -22.76 7.51
C TYR A 397 21.23 -21.92 6.29
N ILE A 398 20.36 -21.01 5.87
CA ILE A 398 20.67 -19.96 4.88
C ILE A 398 20.88 -18.62 5.59
N SER A 399 21.99 -17.95 5.28
CA SER A 399 22.31 -16.60 5.76
C SER A 399 22.32 -15.60 4.61
N ILE A 400 21.60 -14.48 4.79
CA ILE A 400 21.78 -13.29 3.94
C ILE A 400 23.05 -12.57 4.38
N ILE A 401 23.91 -12.26 3.41
CA ILE A 401 25.25 -11.68 3.58
C ILE A 401 25.44 -10.49 2.63
N THR A 402 26.56 -9.76 2.75
CA THR A 402 26.96 -8.73 1.78
C THR A 402 27.45 -9.36 0.47
N SER A 403 27.04 -8.80 -0.67
CA SER A 403 27.64 -9.08 -1.98
C SER A 403 28.20 -7.81 -2.63
N ASN A 404 29.22 -7.95 -3.49
CA ASN A 404 29.76 -6.84 -4.28
C ASN A 404 30.24 -7.29 -5.68
N PRO A 405 29.35 -7.82 -6.54
CA PRO A 405 29.70 -8.16 -7.92
C PRO A 405 30.20 -6.92 -8.69
N ALA A 406 30.98 -7.17 -9.75
CA ALA A 406 31.65 -6.17 -10.56
C ALA A 406 30.69 -5.23 -11.30
N SER A 407 29.44 -5.65 -11.54
CA SER A 407 28.36 -4.83 -12.09
C SER A 407 27.10 -4.86 -11.22
N ASN A 408 26.19 -3.91 -11.47
CA ASN A 408 24.84 -3.92 -10.89
C ASN A 408 23.82 -4.70 -11.73
N ASN A 409 24.14 -5.04 -12.99
CA ASN A 409 23.18 -5.49 -14.01
C ASN A 409 23.73 -6.60 -14.94
N ALA A 410 24.70 -7.38 -14.44
CA ALA A 410 25.25 -8.57 -15.06
C ALA A 410 26.18 -9.24 -14.04
N LEU A 411 26.24 -10.57 -14.02
CA LEU A 411 27.24 -11.33 -13.27
C LEU A 411 28.40 -11.75 -14.19
N ILE A 412 29.61 -11.86 -13.66
CA ILE A 412 30.78 -12.39 -14.36
C ILE A 412 31.47 -13.48 -13.57
N THR A 413 32.27 -14.32 -14.23
CA THR A 413 32.89 -15.49 -13.57
C THR A 413 33.73 -15.15 -12.35
N ASP A 414 34.33 -13.96 -12.34
CA ASP A 414 35.23 -13.49 -11.29
C ASP A 414 34.47 -12.91 -10.07
N ASP A 415 33.12 -12.95 -10.07
CA ASP A 415 32.31 -12.49 -8.93
C ASP A 415 32.21 -13.52 -7.79
N TYR A 416 32.59 -14.78 -8.00
CA TYR A 416 32.32 -15.90 -7.06
C TYR A 416 32.84 -15.68 -5.61
N ASP A 417 33.95 -14.95 -5.43
CA ASP A 417 34.49 -14.58 -4.11
C ASP A 417 33.98 -13.22 -3.58
N GLN A 418 33.17 -12.50 -4.37
CA GLN A 418 32.51 -11.24 -3.98
C GLN A 418 31.24 -11.44 -3.14
N VAL A 419 30.91 -12.70 -2.80
CA VAL A 419 29.83 -13.07 -1.88
C VAL A 419 30.42 -13.31 -0.48
N GLY A 420 30.37 -12.29 0.37
CA GLY A 420 31.05 -12.27 1.67
C GLY A 420 30.41 -13.16 2.73
N THR A 421 30.94 -13.09 3.97
CA THR A 421 30.45 -13.85 5.14
C THR A 421 29.79 -12.96 6.21
N VAL A 422 29.69 -11.64 5.97
CA VAL A 422 29.14 -10.70 6.96
C VAL A 422 27.62 -10.77 6.98
N SER A 423 27.05 -11.44 7.98
CA SER A 423 25.59 -11.57 8.18
C SER A 423 24.85 -10.23 8.17
N GLN A 424 23.82 -10.13 7.33
CA GLN A 424 22.96 -8.95 7.16
C GLN A 424 21.57 -9.12 7.77
N ALA A 425 21.18 -10.32 8.19
CA ALA A 425 19.85 -10.64 8.70
C ALA A 425 19.89 -11.61 9.89
N ASN A 426 18.75 -12.13 10.33
CA ASN A 426 18.71 -13.45 10.98
C ASN A 426 19.22 -14.53 10.01
N VAL A 427 19.53 -15.72 10.53
CA VAL A 427 19.60 -16.94 9.72
C VAL A 427 18.23 -17.62 9.71
N VAL A 428 17.98 -18.48 8.71
CA VAL A 428 16.81 -19.37 8.68
C VAL A 428 17.30 -20.79 8.48
N ASP A 429 16.90 -21.67 9.38
CA ASP A 429 17.21 -23.11 9.35
C ASP A 429 16.44 -23.78 8.19
N LEU A 430 17.08 -24.67 7.44
CA LEU A 430 16.45 -25.32 6.29
C LEU A 430 15.20 -26.13 6.69
N THR A 431 15.11 -26.62 7.93
CA THR A 431 13.93 -27.33 8.45
C THR A 431 12.72 -26.43 8.67
N GLU A 432 12.91 -25.12 8.80
CA GLU A 432 11.84 -24.12 8.95
C GLU A 432 11.29 -23.65 7.58
N MET A 433 11.99 -23.95 6.48
CA MET A 433 11.64 -23.50 5.15
C MET A 433 10.59 -24.38 4.46
N SER A 434 9.75 -23.78 3.62
CA SER A 434 8.68 -24.49 2.89
C SER A 434 8.67 -24.14 1.41
N THR A 435 8.62 -25.16 0.55
CA THR A 435 8.47 -25.00 -0.90
C THR A 435 7.10 -24.42 -1.26
N GLY A 436 7.04 -23.51 -2.22
CA GLY A 436 5.77 -22.90 -2.65
C GLY A 436 5.33 -21.73 -1.75
N ALA A 437 6.26 -21.09 -1.05
CA ALA A 437 6.03 -19.92 -0.21
C ALA A 437 7.28 -19.01 -0.17
N TYR A 438 7.09 -17.77 0.27
CA TYR A 438 8.20 -16.90 0.68
C TYR A 438 8.79 -17.38 2.02
N THR A 439 10.10 -17.28 2.15
CA THR A 439 10.83 -17.25 3.42
C THR A 439 11.35 -15.84 3.62
N ASP A 440 11.26 -15.31 4.85
CA ASP A 440 11.62 -13.93 5.20
C ASP A 440 12.91 -13.88 6.04
N TRP A 441 13.83 -13.01 5.65
CA TRP A 441 15.03 -12.62 6.40
C TRP A 441 14.90 -11.17 6.84
N THR A 442 14.65 -10.94 8.13
CA THR A 442 14.63 -9.62 8.75
C THR A 442 16.05 -9.09 8.89
N LEU A 443 16.33 -7.96 8.25
CA LEU A 443 17.67 -7.39 8.24
C LEU A 443 18.07 -6.90 9.64
N ASN A 444 19.28 -7.26 10.04
CA ASN A 444 19.94 -6.81 11.26
C ASN A 444 20.54 -5.40 11.05
N SER A 445 21.10 -4.79 12.10
CA SER A 445 21.66 -3.43 12.02
C SER A 445 22.75 -3.24 10.95
N THR A 446 23.49 -4.30 10.60
CA THR A 446 24.45 -4.29 9.49
C THR A 446 23.72 -4.26 8.15
N GLY A 447 22.72 -5.13 7.96
CA GLY A 447 21.86 -5.16 6.76
C GLY A 447 21.12 -3.86 6.51
N LEU A 448 20.55 -3.24 7.55
CA LEU A 448 19.90 -1.92 7.43
C LEU A 448 20.90 -0.82 7.02
N SER A 449 22.16 -0.92 7.46
CA SER A 449 23.24 0.01 7.09
C SER A 449 23.78 -0.22 5.67
N ASN A 450 23.55 -1.41 5.10
CA ASN A 450 23.94 -1.80 3.74
C ASN A 450 22.90 -1.40 2.67
N ILE A 451 21.70 -0.94 3.09
CA ILE A 451 20.68 -0.41 2.17
C ILE A 451 21.17 0.94 1.59
N SER A 452 21.30 0.97 0.27
CA SER A 452 21.67 2.18 -0.48
C SER A 452 20.43 3.01 -0.79
N LYS A 453 20.36 4.24 -0.28
CA LYS A 453 19.24 5.16 -0.56
C LYS A 453 19.31 5.82 -1.93
N ASN A 454 20.49 5.86 -2.56
CA ASN A 454 20.75 6.55 -3.83
C ASN A 454 21.30 5.63 -4.94
N GLY A 455 20.90 4.36 -4.93
CA GLY A 455 21.43 3.39 -5.88
C GLY A 455 20.90 1.98 -5.64
N VAL A 456 21.80 1.01 -5.74
CA VAL A 456 21.49 -0.42 -5.68
C VAL A 456 21.94 -0.98 -4.33
N SER A 457 21.00 -1.48 -3.54
CA SER A 457 21.29 -2.27 -2.33
C SER A 457 21.73 -3.67 -2.75
N LYS A 458 22.85 -4.15 -2.19
CA LYS A 458 23.49 -5.41 -2.61
C LYS A 458 23.49 -6.45 -1.50
N PHE A 459 22.81 -7.56 -1.72
CA PHE A 459 22.79 -8.71 -0.82
C PHE A 459 23.20 -9.98 -1.58
N GLY A 460 23.50 -11.03 -0.85
CA GLY A 460 23.61 -12.38 -1.39
C GLY A 460 23.19 -13.41 -0.35
N ALA A 461 23.17 -14.68 -0.74
CA ALA A 461 22.89 -15.79 0.16
C ALA A 461 23.99 -16.86 0.08
N ARG A 462 24.34 -17.40 1.26
CA ARG A 462 25.25 -18.55 1.44
C ARG A 462 24.62 -19.51 2.46
N GLU A 463 24.91 -20.80 2.30
CA GLU A 463 24.54 -21.85 3.25
C GLU A 463 25.57 -21.92 4.40
N GLY A 464 25.17 -22.38 5.59
CA GLY A 464 25.97 -22.26 6.82
C GLY A 464 27.33 -22.97 6.81
N HIS A 465 27.47 -24.11 6.12
CA HIS A 465 28.77 -24.79 5.93
C HIS A 465 29.74 -23.90 5.12
N ASP A 466 29.22 -23.23 4.10
CA ASP A 466 29.96 -22.27 3.28
C ASP A 466 30.27 -20.97 4.06
N VAL A 467 29.35 -20.49 4.92
CA VAL A 467 29.59 -19.30 5.76
C VAL A 467 30.65 -19.54 6.84
N GLU A 468 30.58 -20.68 7.53
CA GLU A 468 31.49 -21.00 8.65
C GLU A 468 32.80 -21.66 8.21
N ASN A 469 32.94 -22.00 6.93
CA ASN A 469 34.06 -22.77 6.37
C ASN A 469 34.24 -24.12 7.09
N ILE A 470 33.13 -24.83 7.27
CA ILE A 470 33.05 -26.18 7.84
C ILE A 470 32.44 -27.06 6.77
N SER A 471 33.14 -28.11 6.33
CA SER A 471 32.66 -28.96 5.24
C SER A 471 31.59 -29.94 5.70
N ASN A 472 30.53 -30.11 4.91
CA ASN A 472 29.48 -31.11 5.14
C ASN A 472 29.99 -32.57 5.01
N ASN A 473 29.22 -33.51 5.54
CA ASN A 473 29.50 -34.94 5.55
C ASN A 473 29.45 -35.57 4.15
N ASN A 474 30.17 -36.69 4.00
CA ASN A 474 30.31 -37.32 2.70
C ASN A 474 29.03 -38.01 2.22
N GLY A 475 28.42 -37.49 1.15
CA GLY A 475 27.18 -38.02 0.58
C GLY A 475 25.92 -37.26 1.00
N THR A 476 26.05 -36.09 1.63
CA THR A 476 24.94 -35.19 1.99
C THR A 476 24.84 -34.03 0.98
N THR A 477 23.68 -33.39 0.97
CA THR A 477 23.33 -32.21 0.17
C THR A 477 22.51 -31.28 1.06
N SER A 478 22.98 -30.06 1.27
CA SER A 478 22.21 -28.97 1.88
C SER A 478 21.98 -27.91 0.81
N ARG A 479 20.72 -27.71 0.41
CA ARG A 479 20.37 -26.93 -0.79
C ARG A 479 18.99 -26.29 -0.69
N VAL A 480 18.89 -25.05 -1.16
CA VAL A 480 17.62 -24.39 -1.44
C VAL A 480 17.64 -23.81 -2.85
N ASP A 481 16.60 -24.11 -3.63
CA ASP A 481 16.32 -23.48 -4.92
C ASP A 481 15.28 -22.36 -4.70
N PHE A 482 15.54 -21.15 -5.20
CA PHE A 482 14.58 -20.04 -5.16
C PHE A 482 14.21 -19.57 -6.56
N TYR A 483 13.02 -18.98 -6.74
CA TYR A 483 12.72 -18.20 -7.94
C TYR A 483 13.49 -16.88 -7.95
N MET A 484 13.96 -16.48 -9.13
CA MET A 484 14.63 -15.22 -9.45
C MET A 484 13.71 -14.34 -10.33
N ALA A 485 14.09 -13.11 -10.64
CA ALA A 485 13.26 -12.17 -11.42
C ALA A 485 12.93 -12.66 -12.86
N ASP A 486 13.74 -13.54 -13.46
CA ASP A 486 13.43 -14.21 -14.74
C ASP A 486 12.27 -15.22 -14.66
N GLN A 487 11.71 -15.48 -13.48
CA GLN A 487 10.50 -16.26 -13.35
C GLN A 487 9.32 -15.56 -14.05
N SER A 488 8.40 -16.37 -14.61
CA SER A 488 7.27 -15.86 -15.38
C SER A 488 6.24 -15.10 -14.53
N GLY A 489 6.48 -13.81 -14.32
CA GLY A 489 5.56 -12.86 -13.69
C GLY A 489 5.80 -12.69 -12.19
N THR A 490 5.55 -11.47 -11.71
CA THR A 490 6.21 -10.93 -10.51
C THR A 490 5.64 -11.36 -9.15
N LEU A 491 4.99 -12.52 -9.08
CA LEU A 491 4.35 -13.00 -7.84
C LEU A 491 5.36 -13.59 -6.87
N ASN A 492 6.44 -14.17 -7.40
CA ASN A 492 7.37 -15.03 -6.68
C ASN A 492 8.82 -14.51 -6.68
N ASP A 493 9.07 -13.38 -7.34
CA ASP A 493 10.37 -12.74 -7.47
C ASP A 493 10.96 -12.39 -6.09
N PRO A 494 12.30 -12.37 -5.95
CA PRO A 494 12.94 -11.82 -4.76
C PRO A 494 12.45 -10.41 -4.47
N LYS A 495 12.08 -10.14 -3.21
CA LYS A 495 11.64 -8.80 -2.79
C LYS A 495 12.40 -8.28 -1.58
N LEU A 496 12.60 -6.98 -1.55
CA LEU A 496 13.12 -6.25 -0.40
C LEU A 496 12.06 -5.23 0.03
N VAL A 497 11.42 -5.48 1.17
CA VAL A 497 10.43 -4.59 1.79
C VAL A 497 11.17 -3.70 2.78
N ILE A 498 11.07 -2.38 2.66
CA ILE A 498 11.84 -1.43 3.48
C ILE A 498 10.91 -0.42 4.16
N VAL A 499 10.95 -0.40 5.48
CA VAL A 499 10.39 0.68 6.29
C VAL A 499 11.48 1.73 6.51
N HIS A 500 11.25 2.92 6.01
CA HIS A 500 12.09 4.10 6.22
C HIS A 500 11.22 5.27 6.66
N ASP A 501 11.82 6.26 7.31
CA ASP A 501 11.17 7.50 7.74
C ASP A 501 12.14 8.67 7.68
N ALA A 502 11.62 9.88 7.58
CA ALA A 502 12.43 11.08 7.58
C ALA A 502 13.15 11.29 8.93
N PRO A 503 14.34 11.91 8.93
CA PRO A 503 15.05 12.17 10.17
C PRO A 503 14.27 13.22 10.99
N SER A 504 13.84 12.84 12.20
CA SER A 504 13.08 13.73 13.08
C SER A 504 13.80 15.07 13.28
N THR A 505 13.10 16.17 13.05
CA THR A 505 13.64 17.51 13.29
C THR A 505 13.64 17.78 14.80
N PRO A 506 14.78 18.14 15.42
CA PRO A 506 14.79 18.43 16.85
C PRO A 506 13.90 19.62 17.20
N ALA A 507 13.05 19.46 18.22
CA ALA A 507 12.25 20.58 18.72
C ALA A 507 13.21 21.63 19.31
N THR A 508 13.11 22.86 18.78
CA THR A 508 14.04 23.93 19.12
C THR A 508 13.53 24.72 20.32
N VAL A 509 14.34 24.76 21.39
CA VAL A 509 14.13 25.62 22.55
C VAL A 509 14.94 26.91 22.32
N ASP A 510 14.25 27.99 21.95
CA ASP A 510 14.85 29.31 21.75
C ASP A 510 14.82 30.13 23.04
N TRP A 511 16.00 30.40 23.61
CA TRP A 511 16.14 31.17 24.84
C TRP A 511 15.96 32.69 24.68
N ASN A 512 15.81 33.23 23.47
CA ASN A 512 15.34 34.60 23.27
C ASN A 512 13.85 34.77 23.56
N SER A 513 13.05 33.71 23.37
CA SER A 513 11.60 33.77 23.60
C SER A 513 11.24 33.81 25.09
N SER A 514 12.05 33.17 25.95
CA SER A 514 11.97 33.23 27.42
C SER A 514 13.17 32.51 28.04
N ASN A 515 13.58 32.90 29.26
CA ASN A 515 14.53 32.11 30.06
C ASN A 515 13.88 30.86 30.71
N VAL A 516 12.54 30.82 30.75
CA VAL A 516 11.76 29.66 31.20
C VAL A 516 10.92 29.18 30.02
N GLN A 517 11.18 27.97 29.57
CA GLN A 517 10.52 27.35 28.42
C GLN A 517 9.76 26.10 28.87
N GLU A 518 8.67 25.77 28.16
CA GLU A 518 7.87 24.58 28.42
C GLU A 518 7.64 23.82 27.11
N ILE A 519 7.77 22.50 27.17
CA ILE A 519 7.44 21.59 26.07
C ILE A 519 6.63 20.40 26.60
N THR A 520 5.46 20.19 26.00
CA THR A 520 4.70 18.95 26.20
C THR A 520 5.11 17.93 25.14
N LEU A 521 5.52 16.76 25.60
CA LEU A 521 5.79 15.58 24.79
C LEU A 521 4.48 14.84 24.56
N SER A 522 4.21 14.59 23.29
CA SER A 522 3.15 13.74 22.75
C SER A 522 3.72 12.68 21.79
N ALA A 523 5.05 12.52 21.85
CA ALA A 523 5.91 11.65 21.05
C ALA A 523 7.34 11.81 21.58
N SER A 524 8.12 10.73 21.59
CA SER A 524 9.57 10.78 21.84
C SER A 524 10.27 11.71 20.85
N ARG A 525 11.19 12.58 21.29
CA ARG A 525 11.80 13.58 20.39
C ARG A 525 13.18 14.06 20.81
N SER A 526 13.93 14.54 19.82
CA SER A 526 15.19 15.27 20.02
C SER A 526 14.95 16.74 20.37
N LEU A 527 15.83 17.33 21.19
CA LEU A 527 15.82 18.76 21.52
C LEU A 527 17.11 19.46 21.08
N THR A 528 16.98 20.66 20.52
CA THR A 528 18.11 21.56 20.23
C THR A 528 17.90 22.89 20.94
N PHE A 529 18.94 23.42 21.59
CA PHE A 529 18.87 24.68 22.33
C PHE A 529 19.59 25.80 21.58
N THR A 530 18.92 26.93 21.35
CA THR A 530 19.45 28.07 20.59
C THR A 530 19.43 29.36 21.42
N ASN A 531 20.25 30.33 21.02
CA ASN A 531 20.31 31.68 21.60
C ASN A 531 20.63 31.76 23.11
N GLY A 532 21.30 30.75 23.66
CA GLY A 532 21.89 30.80 24.99
C GLY A 532 22.90 31.96 25.12
N LYS A 533 22.82 32.72 26.21
CA LYS A 533 23.68 33.88 26.51
C LYS A 533 24.61 33.52 27.67
N SER A 534 25.89 33.84 27.57
CA SER A 534 26.88 33.49 28.60
C SER A 534 26.48 34.08 29.97
N GLY A 535 26.51 33.25 31.01
CA GLY A 535 26.00 33.56 32.35
C GLY A 535 24.47 33.48 32.49
N GLY A 536 23.75 33.13 31.43
CA GLY A 536 22.29 32.96 31.43
C GLY A 536 21.86 31.73 32.23
N VAL A 537 20.83 31.90 33.06
CA VAL A 537 20.17 30.82 33.81
C VAL A 537 18.86 30.47 33.11
N TYR A 538 18.69 29.19 32.81
CA TYR A 538 17.62 28.67 31.97
C TYR A 538 16.88 27.53 32.64
N HIS A 539 15.56 27.52 32.52
CA HIS A 539 14.70 26.45 33.03
C HIS A 539 13.89 25.88 31.86
N LEU A 540 13.99 24.57 31.64
CA LEU A 540 13.12 23.83 30.72
C LEU A 540 12.16 22.96 31.53
N ILE A 541 10.87 23.15 31.32
CA ILE A 541 9.82 22.25 31.81
C ILE A 541 9.47 21.30 30.66
N VAL A 542 9.69 20.00 30.87
CA VAL A 542 9.31 18.93 29.96
C VAL A 542 8.11 18.21 30.58
N LYS A 543 6.98 18.13 29.88
CA LYS A 543 5.77 17.42 30.34
C LYS A 543 5.53 16.20 29.48
N GLN A 544 5.04 15.11 30.06
CA GLN A 544 4.32 14.06 29.34
C GLN A 544 2.89 14.56 29.11
N ASP A 545 2.26 14.14 28.01
CA ASP A 545 0.83 14.33 27.77
C ASP A 545 -0.01 13.28 28.50
N GLY A 546 -1.30 13.17 28.13
CA GLY A 546 -2.23 12.23 28.75
C GLY A 546 -1.91 10.75 28.57
N ALA A 547 -1.02 10.38 27.64
CA ALA A 547 -0.58 9.01 27.41
C ALA A 547 0.77 8.74 28.10
N GLY A 548 1.74 9.64 27.91
CA GLY A 548 3.12 9.41 28.29
C GLY A 548 3.82 8.32 27.46
N GLY A 549 4.96 7.84 27.94
CA GLY A 549 5.86 6.92 27.23
C GLY A 549 7.02 7.63 26.51
N TRP A 550 7.04 8.97 26.49
CA TRP A 550 7.88 9.74 25.58
C TRP A 550 9.28 10.03 26.12
N ALA A 551 10.31 9.64 25.36
CA ALA A 551 11.71 9.88 25.67
C ALA A 551 12.22 11.23 25.10
N VAL A 552 13.27 11.78 25.73
CA VAL A 552 13.98 12.97 25.24
C VAL A 552 15.39 12.61 24.81
N SER A 553 15.70 12.88 23.54
CA SER A 553 17.07 12.88 23.02
C SER A 553 17.67 14.28 23.16
N TRP A 554 18.68 14.42 24.00
CA TRP A 554 19.20 15.72 24.41
C TRP A 554 20.26 16.30 23.45
N SER A 555 20.32 17.63 23.37
CA SER A 555 21.35 18.33 22.60
C SER A 555 22.76 18.00 23.09
N SER A 556 23.70 17.80 22.16
CA SER A 556 25.11 17.52 22.44
C SER A 556 25.86 18.67 23.14
N GLY A 557 25.28 19.87 23.19
CA GLY A 557 25.82 21.02 23.91
C GLY A 557 25.57 21.03 25.43
N ILE A 558 25.03 19.96 26.01
CA ILE A 558 24.74 19.87 27.45
C ILE A 558 25.81 19.07 28.19
N LYS A 559 26.29 19.59 29.32
CA LYS A 559 27.18 18.89 30.26
C LYS A 559 26.40 18.43 31.48
N TRP A 560 26.17 17.12 31.53
CA TRP A 560 25.52 16.41 32.64
C TRP A 560 26.49 16.11 33.77
N THR A 561 26.05 16.22 35.01
CA THR A 561 26.86 16.00 36.22
C THR A 561 27.35 14.55 36.33
N SER A 562 26.55 13.61 35.84
CA SER A 562 26.84 12.17 35.74
C SER A 562 27.60 11.75 34.47
N GLY A 563 27.88 12.68 33.55
CA GLY A 563 28.47 12.38 32.23
C GLY A 563 27.48 11.85 31.17
N SER A 564 26.26 11.47 31.58
CA SER A 564 25.14 11.07 30.71
C SER A 564 23.84 11.72 31.16
N ALA A 565 22.88 11.87 30.24
CA ALA A 565 21.58 12.46 30.52
C ALA A 565 20.77 11.57 31.50
N PRO A 566 20.21 12.12 32.59
CA PRO A 566 19.33 11.37 33.48
C PRO A 566 18.02 10.98 32.80
N ALA A 567 17.48 9.81 33.16
CA ALA A 567 16.17 9.37 32.69
C ALA A 567 15.04 10.23 33.26
N LEU A 568 14.19 10.76 32.38
CA LEU A 568 12.95 11.41 32.79
C LEU A 568 11.85 10.39 33.05
N THR A 569 10.94 10.72 33.97
CA THR A 569 9.69 9.98 34.16
C THR A 569 8.83 10.08 32.90
N THR A 570 8.35 8.93 32.44
CA THR A 570 7.52 8.81 31.23
C THR A 570 6.05 8.54 31.53
N SER A 571 5.62 8.52 32.80
CA SER A 571 4.21 8.32 33.14
C SER A 571 3.32 9.44 32.60
N ALA A 572 2.11 9.11 32.16
CA ALA A 572 1.08 10.05 31.74
C ALA A 572 0.97 11.27 32.68
N ASN A 573 0.97 12.48 32.10
CA ASN A 573 0.87 13.78 32.75
C ASN A 573 2.01 14.15 33.73
N SER A 574 3.05 13.31 33.88
CA SER A 574 4.23 13.65 34.69
C SER A 574 5.03 14.81 34.06
N SER A 575 5.84 15.50 34.86
CA SER A 575 6.66 16.59 34.37
C SER A 575 8.03 16.69 35.04
N ALA A 576 9.02 17.15 34.30
CA ALA A 576 10.36 17.41 34.79
C ALA A 576 10.75 18.88 34.55
N LEU A 577 11.24 19.53 35.59
CA LEU A 577 11.95 20.81 35.51
C LEU A 577 13.46 20.52 35.47
N ILE A 578 14.09 20.83 34.34
CA ILE A 578 15.54 20.76 34.15
C ILE A 578 16.10 22.18 34.16
N LYS A 579 17.17 22.40 34.92
CA LYS A 579 17.80 23.70 35.09
C LYS A 579 19.18 23.69 34.43
N PHE A 580 19.53 24.80 33.79
CA PHE A 580 20.82 24.98 33.13
C PHE A 580 21.43 26.35 33.43
N VAL A 581 22.76 26.42 33.41
CA VAL A 581 23.51 27.68 33.29
C VAL A 581 24.36 27.59 32.02
N TYR A 582 24.25 28.57 31.13
CA TYR A 582 25.02 28.58 29.88
C TYR A 582 26.37 29.28 30.08
N ASP A 583 27.48 28.56 29.89
CA ASP A 583 28.84 29.10 30.09
C ASP A 583 29.35 29.97 28.91
N GLY A 584 28.61 30.01 27.81
CA GLY A 584 29.03 30.62 26.54
C GLY A 584 29.46 29.60 25.48
N THR A 585 29.43 28.30 25.80
CA THR A 585 29.68 27.18 24.89
C THR A 585 28.75 26.01 25.19
N ASN A 586 28.59 25.63 26.46
CA ASN A 586 27.81 24.50 26.95
C ASN A 586 26.69 24.95 27.90
N TYR A 587 25.61 24.19 27.95
CA TYR A 587 24.61 24.24 29.02
C TYR A 587 25.06 23.32 30.14
N LEU A 588 25.43 23.89 31.29
CA LEU A 588 25.82 23.15 32.49
C LEU A 588 24.56 22.77 33.27
N GLU A 589 24.41 21.51 33.64
CA GLU A 589 23.29 21.04 34.47
C GLU A 589 23.27 21.75 35.84
N GLY A 590 22.12 22.33 36.21
CA GLY A 590 21.82 22.91 37.53
C GLY A 590 20.86 22.08 38.38
N GLY A 591 20.52 20.87 37.92
CA GLY A 591 19.68 19.89 38.59
C GLY A 591 18.31 19.66 37.92
N ILE A 592 17.72 18.50 38.22
CA ILE A 592 16.42 18.04 37.72
C ILE A 592 15.45 17.84 38.89
N ASN A 593 14.21 18.28 38.74
CA ASN A 593 13.11 17.99 39.66
C ASN A 593 11.95 17.37 38.86
N GLN A 594 11.42 16.23 39.31
CA GLN A 594 10.33 15.51 38.63
C GLN A 594 9.07 15.53 39.52
N TYR A 595 7.90 15.59 38.88
CA TYR A 595 6.58 15.84 39.48
C TYR A 595 5.51 14.97 38.84
#